data_AF-A0A4V5NIJ4-F1
#
_entry.id   AF-A0A4V5NIJ4-F1
#
_cell.length_a   1.000
_cell.length_b   1.000
_cell.length_c   1.000
_cell.angle_alpha   90.00
_cell.angle_beta   90.00
_cell.angle_gamma   90.00
#
_symmetry.space_group_name_H-M   'P 1'
#
loop_
_entity.id
_entity.type
_entity.pdbx_description
1 polymer ?
#
loop_
_entity_poly.entity_id
_entity_poly.type
_entity_poly.pdbx_seq_one_letter_code
_entity_poly.pdbx_strand_id
1 'polypeptide(L)'
;MNMDKFTAGFASFGKTVSSSVTPFAARSQQWIREQTGNANEKTELPHDYVELETRIEALKQTHQKMLAATSQYANEAYDYPPNIRESFQDLGKGISDKVNLLSKASSVSDAQAAMTAPPSAKPQPKTFSHAIARAALAGSQQLAMATPQGSTEPDPLAQGLEKFAVAEEKVGHARLDQDEKIQGMFLAGWSTTLNQSIKSADKARTAVLNARLSLDAAKSRAAAGGRHEENYSEQQRRAIEQAEDVFVEKVDEATSVMRNVLDTPEPLRNVAELVKAQAEFHARAAEILEEVAKNIGEIQMDQETSYRQARDAQ
;
A
#
# COMPACT_ATOMS: atom_id res chain seq x y z
N MET A 1 -35.61 -49.23 33.53
CA MET A 1 -34.84 -48.17 32.82
C MET A 1 -33.44 -48.19 33.40
N ASN A 2 -32.48 -48.81 32.69
CA ASN A 2 -31.17 -49.16 33.25
C ASN A 2 -30.21 -47.97 33.25
N MET A 3 -29.71 -47.64 34.44
CA MET A 3 -28.79 -46.54 34.75
C MET A 3 -27.32 -46.87 34.39
N ASP A 4 -27.05 -48.02 33.75
CA ASP A 4 -25.71 -48.51 33.41
C ASP A 4 -25.23 -48.09 32.00
N LYS A 5 -26.10 -47.55 31.14
CA LYS A 5 -25.69 -47.04 29.82
C LYS A 5 -25.18 -45.60 29.84
N PHE A 6 -25.43 -44.86 30.92
CA PHE A 6 -25.01 -43.46 31.05
C PHE A 6 -23.58 -43.32 31.61
N THR A 7 -23.09 -44.34 32.33
CA THR A 7 -21.74 -44.36 32.92
C THR A 7 -20.65 -44.81 31.94
N ALA A 8 -20.99 -45.63 30.93
CA ALA A 8 -20.04 -46.08 29.91
C ALA A 8 -19.64 -44.98 28.90
N GLY A 9 -20.51 -43.99 28.66
CA GLY A 9 -20.25 -42.88 27.72
C GLY A 9 -19.32 -41.79 28.30
N PHE A 10 -19.28 -41.62 29.62
CA PHE A 10 -18.45 -40.60 30.27
C PHE A 10 -17.01 -41.08 30.53
N ALA A 11 -16.80 -42.40 30.67
CA ALA A 11 -15.47 -42.97 30.88
C ALA A 11 -14.60 -42.99 29.62
N SER A 12 -15.18 -42.99 28.40
CA SER A 12 -14.40 -42.95 27.16
C SER A 12 -14.05 -41.53 26.69
N PHE A 13 -14.76 -40.50 27.17
CA PHE A 13 -14.45 -39.10 26.87
C PHE A 13 -13.21 -38.59 27.63
N GLY A 14 -12.96 -39.11 28.84
CA GLY A 14 -11.81 -38.73 29.66
C GLY A 14 -10.45 -39.28 29.20
N LYS A 15 -10.42 -40.35 28.38
CA LYS A 15 -9.17 -40.98 27.91
C LYS A 15 -8.60 -40.39 26.61
N THR A 16 -9.38 -39.62 25.86
CA THR A 16 -8.92 -39.00 24.59
C THR A 16 -8.48 -37.54 24.76
N VAL A 17 -8.85 -36.88 25.87
CA VAL A 17 -8.52 -35.47 26.13
C VAL A 17 -7.16 -35.29 26.85
N SER A 18 -6.60 -36.35 27.47
CA SER A 18 -5.37 -36.22 28.26
C SER A 18 -4.05 -36.27 27.46
N SER A 19 -4.06 -36.62 26.17
CA SER A 19 -2.85 -36.63 25.34
C SER A 19 -2.62 -35.32 24.57
N SER A 20 -3.67 -34.51 24.38
CA SER A 20 -3.62 -33.26 23.60
C SER A 20 -3.48 -31.98 24.44
N VAL A 21 -3.76 -32.04 25.74
CA VAL A 21 -3.71 -30.88 26.67
C VAL A 21 -2.33 -30.71 27.33
N THR A 22 -1.57 -31.80 27.45
CA THR A 22 -0.26 -31.84 28.13
C THR A 22 0.85 -31.07 27.42
N PRO A 23 0.96 -31.08 26.07
CA PRO A 23 2.01 -30.33 25.37
C PRO A 23 1.82 -28.81 25.45
N PHE A 24 0.57 -28.33 25.45
CA PHE A 24 0.25 -26.90 25.48
C PHE A 24 0.44 -26.31 26.88
N ALA A 25 0.01 -27.01 27.92
CA ALA A 25 0.19 -26.58 29.31
C ALA A 25 1.66 -26.56 29.74
N ALA A 26 2.48 -27.52 29.29
CA ALA A 26 3.91 -27.51 29.57
C ALA A 26 4.65 -26.36 28.86
N ARG A 27 4.27 -26.06 27.61
CA ARG A 27 4.82 -24.94 26.84
C ARG A 27 4.48 -23.57 27.46
N SER A 28 3.23 -23.38 27.91
CA SER A 28 2.81 -22.12 28.54
C SER A 28 3.47 -21.90 29.90
N GLN A 29 3.65 -22.95 30.71
CA GLN A 29 4.38 -22.86 31.99
C GLN A 29 5.85 -22.48 31.81
N GLN A 30 6.52 -23.00 30.78
CA GLN A 30 7.91 -22.65 30.48
C GLN A 30 8.04 -21.19 30.03
N TRP A 31 7.13 -20.71 29.17
CA TRP A 31 7.09 -19.30 28.75
C TRP A 31 6.91 -18.34 29.94
N ILE A 32 6.05 -18.69 30.91
CA ILE A 32 5.86 -17.91 32.14
C ILE A 32 7.13 -17.92 33.01
N ARG A 33 7.84 -19.05 33.11
CA ARG A 33 9.11 -19.15 33.86
C ARG A 33 10.23 -18.31 33.23
N GLU A 34 10.27 -18.24 31.90
CA GLU A 34 11.22 -17.40 31.17
C GLU A 34 10.93 -15.90 31.34
N GLN A 35 9.66 -15.48 31.31
CA GLN A 35 9.30 -14.07 31.56
C GLN A 35 9.52 -13.61 33.00
N THR A 36 9.49 -14.53 33.98
CA THR A 36 9.65 -14.23 35.41
C THR A 36 11.08 -14.37 35.93
N GLY A 37 12.06 -14.66 35.06
CA GLY A 37 13.49 -14.65 35.39
C GLY A 37 14.00 -15.87 36.19
N ASN A 38 13.21 -16.94 36.31
CA ASN A 38 13.56 -18.15 37.08
C ASN A 38 13.94 -19.36 36.20
N ALA A 39 14.23 -19.14 34.91
CA ALA A 39 14.67 -20.19 33.99
C ALA A 39 16.20 -20.32 34.01
N ASN A 40 16.72 -21.43 34.55
CA ASN A 40 18.16 -21.62 34.75
C ASN A 40 18.97 -21.90 33.47
N GLU A 41 18.36 -22.44 32.41
CA GLU A 41 19.04 -22.68 31.12
C GLU A 41 18.07 -22.51 29.96
N LYS A 42 18.43 -21.62 29.02
CA LYS A 42 17.65 -21.26 27.84
C LYS A 42 18.36 -21.87 26.63
N THR A 43 17.73 -22.80 25.89
CA THR A 43 18.39 -23.35 24.68
C THR A 43 18.73 -22.21 23.73
N GLU A 44 20.00 -22.15 23.30
CA GLU A 44 20.50 -21.13 22.38
C GLU A 44 20.09 -21.45 20.94
N LEU A 45 19.85 -20.41 20.17
CA LEU A 45 19.57 -20.52 18.74
C LEU A 45 20.89 -20.37 17.96
N PRO A 46 21.08 -21.08 16.83
CA PRO A 46 22.25 -20.89 15.99
C PRO A 46 22.42 -19.43 15.55
N HIS A 47 23.67 -18.96 15.45
CA HIS A 47 23.96 -17.57 15.10
C HIS A 47 23.36 -17.15 13.76
N ASP A 48 23.55 -17.97 12.72
CA ASP A 48 22.99 -17.74 11.38
C ASP A 48 21.46 -17.61 11.39
N TYR A 49 20.77 -18.37 12.25
CA TYR A 49 19.32 -18.29 12.40
C TYR A 49 18.91 -16.93 12.99
N VAL A 50 19.60 -16.47 14.04
CA VAL A 50 19.33 -15.18 14.70
C VAL A 50 19.58 -14.00 13.75
N GLU A 51 20.61 -14.08 12.91
CA GLU A 51 20.87 -13.08 11.87
C GLU A 51 19.71 -13.02 10.88
N LEU A 52 19.23 -14.18 10.41
CA LEU A 52 18.09 -14.27 9.49
C LEU A 52 16.82 -13.70 10.12
N GLU A 53 16.53 -13.99 11.40
CA GLU A 53 15.37 -13.40 12.09
C GLU A 53 15.42 -11.88 12.11
N THR A 54 16.61 -11.32 12.40
CA THR A 54 16.82 -9.87 12.44
C THR A 54 16.56 -9.25 11.08
N ARG A 55 17.06 -9.88 10.01
CA ARG A 55 16.88 -9.42 8.63
C ARG A 55 15.42 -9.53 8.16
N ILE A 56 14.72 -10.60 8.52
CA ILE A 56 13.29 -10.77 8.20
C ILE A 56 12.44 -9.72 8.92
N GLU A 57 12.73 -9.42 10.18
CA GLU A 57 12.03 -8.38 10.93
C GLU A 57 12.25 -6.99 10.32
N ALA A 58 13.50 -6.67 9.94
CA ALA A 58 13.81 -5.44 9.21
C ALA A 58 13.07 -5.36 7.86
N LEU A 59 13.00 -6.47 7.12
CA LEU A 59 12.27 -6.55 5.85
C LEU A 59 10.77 -6.31 6.04
N LYS A 60 10.17 -6.92 7.08
CA LYS A 60 8.76 -6.76 7.44
C LYS A 60 8.43 -5.31 7.80
N GLN A 61 9.25 -4.68 8.64
CA GLN A 61 9.06 -3.28 9.01
C GLN A 61 9.19 -2.35 7.82
N THR A 62 10.16 -2.61 6.93
CA THR A 62 10.30 -1.89 5.66
C THR A 62 9.02 -2.01 4.82
N HIS A 63 8.47 -3.22 4.69
CA HIS A 63 7.24 -3.42 3.93
C HIS A 63 6.05 -2.66 4.50
N GLN A 64 5.86 -2.74 5.82
CA GLN A 64 4.78 -2.05 6.54
C GLN A 64 4.88 -0.52 6.43
N LYS A 65 6.09 0.03 6.63
CA LYS A 65 6.32 1.48 6.53
C LYS A 65 6.07 2.01 5.13
N MET A 66 6.54 1.29 4.11
CA MET A 66 6.29 1.66 2.72
C MET A 66 4.78 1.66 2.42
N LEU A 67 4.06 0.57 2.76
CA LEU A 67 2.61 0.51 2.54
C LEU A 67 1.85 1.63 3.25
N ALA A 68 2.24 1.99 4.48
CA ALA A 68 1.59 3.06 5.23
C ALA A 68 1.66 4.41 4.51
N ALA A 69 2.76 4.68 3.80
CA ALA A 69 2.90 5.91 3.01
C ALA A 69 2.25 5.80 1.63
N THR A 70 2.46 4.67 0.95
CA THR A 70 2.11 4.53 -0.47
C THR A 70 0.69 4.01 -0.71
N SER A 71 -0.01 3.48 0.31
CA SER A 71 -1.41 3.06 0.16
C SER A 71 -2.31 4.23 -0.25
N GLN A 72 -1.85 5.45 -0.03
CA GLN A 72 -2.55 6.66 -0.40
C GLN A 72 -2.76 6.78 -1.92
N TYR A 73 -1.91 6.15 -2.76
CA TYR A 73 -2.11 6.06 -4.21
C TYR A 73 -3.39 5.28 -4.60
N ALA A 74 -4.02 4.56 -3.68
CA ALA A 74 -5.34 3.95 -3.89
C ALA A 74 -6.51 4.90 -3.61
N ASN A 75 -6.25 6.07 -3.03
CA ASN A 75 -7.25 7.08 -2.74
C ASN A 75 -7.17 8.21 -3.77
N GLU A 76 -8.04 8.18 -4.78
CA GLU A 76 -8.02 9.16 -5.89
C GLU A 76 -7.96 10.62 -5.42
N ALA A 77 -8.56 10.99 -4.28
CA ALA A 77 -8.59 12.37 -3.79
C ALA A 77 -7.41 12.72 -2.85
N TYR A 78 -6.31 11.97 -2.86
CA TYR A 78 -5.25 12.15 -1.87
C TYR A 78 -4.52 13.50 -1.89
N ASP A 79 -4.46 14.15 -3.05
CA ASP A 79 -3.88 15.48 -3.25
C ASP A 79 -4.94 16.59 -3.16
N TYR A 80 -6.21 16.20 -3.02
CA TYR A 80 -7.35 17.11 -2.95
C TYR A 80 -8.24 16.79 -1.73
N PRO A 81 -7.75 17.09 -0.52
CA PRO A 81 -8.48 16.79 0.71
C PRO A 81 -9.81 17.56 0.79
N PRO A 82 -10.86 16.98 1.40
CA PRO A 82 -12.25 17.44 1.34
C PRO A 82 -12.56 18.77 2.05
N ASN A 83 -11.55 19.55 2.46
CA ASN A 83 -11.74 20.80 3.19
C ASN A 83 -11.99 22.02 2.28
N ILE A 84 -12.07 21.82 0.96
CA ILE A 84 -12.44 22.88 0.03
C ILE A 84 -13.94 22.76 -0.22
N ARG A 85 -14.68 23.82 0.11
CA ARG A 85 -16.12 23.96 -0.16
C ARG A 85 -16.37 23.92 -1.68
N GLU A 86 -16.32 22.74 -2.30
CA GLU A 86 -16.78 22.57 -3.67
C GLU A 86 -18.31 22.69 -3.67
N SER A 87 -18.81 23.66 -4.43
CA SER A 87 -20.24 23.75 -4.71
C SER A 87 -20.65 22.54 -5.54
N PHE A 88 -21.66 21.80 -5.09
CA PHE A 88 -22.26 20.67 -5.84
C PHE A 88 -22.72 21.04 -7.27
N GLN A 89 -22.80 22.34 -7.59
CA GLN A 89 -23.07 22.85 -8.94
C GLN A 89 -21.88 22.66 -9.93
N ASP A 90 -20.63 22.58 -9.44
CA ASP A 90 -19.43 22.41 -10.28
C ASP A 90 -19.14 20.94 -10.60
N LEU A 91 -19.59 20.00 -9.76
CA LEU A 91 -19.46 18.55 -9.94
C LEU A 91 -20.35 17.99 -11.08
N GLY A 92 -21.36 18.73 -11.51
CA GLY A 92 -22.38 18.26 -12.47
C GLY A 92 -22.03 18.43 -13.95
N LYS A 93 -20.94 19.14 -14.29
CA LYS A 93 -20.57 19.38 -15.69
C LYS A 93 -19.42 18.46 -16.11
N GLY A 94 -19.75 17.39 -16.85
CA GLY A 94 -18.89 16.56 -17.70
C GLY A 94 -17.69 17.28 -18.33
N ILE A 95 -16.47 17.21 -17.78
CA ILE A 95 -15.26 17.82 -18.37
C ILE A 95 -14.47 16.80 -19.21
N SER A 96 -14.43 15.53 -18.81
CA SER A 96 -13.69 14.47 -19.50
C SER A 96 -14.12 14.26 -20.98
N ASP A 97 -15.42 14.39 -21.31
CA ASP A 97 -15.88 14.33 -22.70
C ASP A 97 -15.56 15.60 -23.51
N LYS A 98 -15.51 16.76 -22.84
CA LYS A 98 -15.18 18.05 -23.48
C LYS A 98 -13.73 18.13 -23.89
N VAL A 99 -12.81 17.54 -23.12
CA VAL A 99 -11.38 17.45 -23.47
C VAL A 99 -11.13 16.45 -24.60
N ASN A 100 -11.86 15.33 -24.64
CA ASN A 100 -11.81 14.41 -25.80
C ASN A 100 -12.34 15.04 -27.09
N LEU A 101 -13.29 15.98 -26.99
CA LEU A 101 -13.81 16.74 -28.12
C LEU A 101 -12.88 17.92 -28.50
N LEU A 102 -12.32 18.66 -27.53
CA LEU A 102 -11.36 19.76 -27.78
C LEU A 102 -10.03 19.25 -28.34
N SER A 103 -9.52 18.11 -27.87
CA SER A 103 -8.28 17.51 -28.40
C SER A 103 -8.39 17.03 -29.85
N LYS A 104 -9.63 16.90 -30.36
CA LYS A 104 -9.94 16.56 -31.76
C LYS A 104 -10.45 17.76 -32.56
N ALA A 105 -10.64 18.91 -31.93
CA ALA A 105 -11.15 20.12 -32.57
C ALA A 105 -10.02 20.80 -33.36
N SER A 106 -10.17 20.89 -34.68
CA SER A 106 -9.24 21.57 -35.58
C SER A 106 -9.69 22.99 -35.95
N SER A 107 -10.83 23.45 -35.44
CA SER A 107 -11.38 24.79 -35.70
C SER A 107 -12.08 25.38 -34.47
N VAL A 108 -12.22 26.70 -34.44
CA VAL A 108 -12.90 27.46 -33.35
C VAL A 108 -14.36 27.03 -33.20
N SER A 109 -15.04 26.67 -34.30
CA SER A 109 -16.42 26.17 -34.25
C SER A 109 -16.52 24.78 -33.62
N ASP A 110 -15.51 23.93 -33.82
CA ASP A 110 -15.48 22.58 -33.24
C ASP A 110 -15.24 22.64 -31.73
N ALA A 111 -14.40 23.59 -31.27
CA ALA A 111 -14.23 23.88 -29.85
C ALA A 111 -15.54 24.38 -29.22
N GLN A 112 -16.27 25.27 -29.91
CA GLN A 112 -17.56 25.80 -29.45
C GLN A 112 -18.67 24.72 -29.37
N ALA A 113 -18.69 23.78 -30.32
CA ALA A 113 -19.61 22.64 -30.31
C ALA A 113 -19.31 21.67 -29.16
N ALA A 114 -18.03 21.41 -28.91
CA ALA A 114 -17.57 20.61 -27.77
C ALA A 114 -17.97 21.22 -26.41
N MET A 115 -17.99 22.57 -26.31
CA MET A 115 -18.36 23.29 -25.10
C MET A 115 -19.83 23.16 -24.70
N THR A 116 -20.74 22.90 -25.65
CA THR A 116 -22.20 22.82 -25.43
C THR A 116 -22.74 21.40 -25.24
N ALA A 117 -21.88 20.38 -25.33
CA ALA A 117 -22.29 18.99 -25.14
C ALA A 117 -22.81 18.73 -23.70
N PRO A 118 -23.93 17.99 -23.54
CA PRO A 118 -24.50 17.67 -22.24
C PRO A 118 -23.55 16.77 -21.42
N PRO A 119 -23.53 16.92 -20.08
CA PRO A 119 -22.59 16.20 -19.22
C PRO A 119 -22.91 14.70 -19.17
N SER A 120 -21.89 13.84 -19.35
CA SER A 120 -22.06 12.40 -19.18
C SER A 120 -22.10 11.98 -17.71
N ALA A 121 -22.75 10.84 -17.48
CA ALA A 121 -23.04 10.27 -16.15
C ALA A 121 -21.83 9.62 -15.44
N LYS A 122 -20.60 9.78 -15.94
CA LYS A 122 -19.41 9.23 -15.25
C LYS A 122 -19.02 10.15 -14.07
N PRO A 123 -18.67 9.59 -12.89
CA PRO A 123 -18.16 10.38 -11.79
C PRO A 123 -16.92 11.16 -12.26
N GLN A 124 -16.89 12.47 -11.99
CA GLN A 124 -15.71 13.28 -12.30
C GLN A 124 -14.52 12.84 -11.46
N PRO A 125 -13.31 12.77 -12.04
CA PRO A 125 -12.12 12.55 -11.25
C PRO A 125 -11.91 13.65 -10.20
N LYS A 126 -11.41 13.22 -9.05
CA LYS A 126 -11.28 14.02 -7.82
C LYS A 126 -9.84 14.36 -7.46
N THR A 127 -8.92 14.26 -8.42
CA THR A 127 -7.56 14.75 -8.21
C THR A 127 -7.55 16.28 -8.11
N PHE A 128 -6.51 16.86 -7.50
CA PHE A 128 -6.36 18.31 -7.42
C PHE A 128 -6.30 19.01 -8.80
N SER A 129 -5.55 18.45 -9.77
CA SER A 129 -5.47 19.03 -11.12
C SER A 129 -6.83 19.09 -11.82
N HIS A 130 -7.62 18.01 -11.75
CA HIS A 130 -9.00 18.05 -12.24
C HIS A 130 -9.85 19.14 -11.54
N ALA A 131 -9.66 19.39 -10.24
CA ALA A 131 -10.37 20.48 -9.53
C ALA A 131 -9.95 21.87 -10.05
N ILE A 132 -8.65 22.10 -10.28
CA ILE A 132 -8.14 23.32 -10.91
C ILE A 132 -8.73 23.48 -12.31
N ALA A 133 -8.78 22.41 -13.10
CA ALA A 133 -9.36 22.42 -14.45
C ALA A 133 -10.83 22.88 -14.44
N ARG A 134 -11.65 22.39 -13.51
CA ARG A 134 -13.06 22.84 -13.39
C ARG A 134 -13.14 24.32 -13.06
N ALA A 135 -12.36 24.78 -12.09
CA ALA A 135 -12.37 26.17 -11.64
C ALA A 135 -11.93 27.13 -12.77
N ALA A 136 -10.86 26.78 -13.48
CA ALA A 136 -10.36 27.56 -14.62
C ALA A 136 -11.38 27.61 -15.76
N LEU A 137 -12.01 26.47 -16.09
CA LEU A 137 -13.04 26.42 -17.12
C LEU A 137 -14.30 27.22 -16.75
N ALA A 138 -14.74 27.15 -15.49
CA ALA A 138 -15.87 27.92 -15.00
C ALA A 138 -15.57 29.43 -15.07
N GLY A 139 -14.37 29.85 -14.65
CA GLY A 139 -13.92 31.24 -14.75
C GLY A 139 -13.85 31.73 -16.19
N SER A 140 -13.30 30.92 -17.11
CA SER A 140 -13.28 31.22 -18.54
C SER A 140 -14.68 31.45 -19.11
N GLN A 141 -15.64 30.56 -18.80
CA GLN A 141 -17.02 30.69 -19.25
C GLN A 141 -17.69 31.95 -18.69
N GLN A 142 -17.47 32.26 -17.41
CA GLN A 142 -18.05 33.44 -16.79
C GLN A 142 -17.53 34.74 -17.43
N LEU A 143 -16.24 34.81 -17.74
CA LEU A 143 -15.63 35.95 -18.44
C LEU A 143 -16.13 36.07 -19.89
N ALA A 144 -16.20 34.95 -20.61
CA ALA A 144 -16.73 34.92 -21.97
C ALA A 144 -18.19 35.39 -22.04
N MET A 145 -19.02 35.00 -21.06
CA MET A 145 -20.42 35.45 -20.96
C MET A 145 -20.55 36.91 -20.54
N ALA A 146 -19.59 37.44 -19.76
CA ALA A 146 -19.56 38.85 -19.36
C ALA A 146 -19.09 39.77 -20.50
N THR A 147 -18.43 39.23 -21.52
CA THR A 147 -17.98 39.97 -22.69
C THR A 147 -19.20 40.40 -23.54
N PRO A 148 -19.38 41.71 -23.84
CA PRO A 148 -20.57 42.20 -24.54
C PRO A 148 -20.77 41.54 -25.92
N GLN A 149 -22.02 41.16 -26.23
CA GLN A 149 -22.40 40.64 -27.56
C GLN A 149 -22.06 41.67 -28.64
N GLY A 150 -21.24 41.26 -29.62
CA GLY A 150 -20.74 42.14 -30.69
C GLY A 150 -19.30 42.62 -30.50
N SER A 151 -18.64 42.26 -29.39
CA SER A 151 -17.18 42.44 -29.25
C SER A 151 -16.46 41.56 -30.26
N THR A 152 -15.51 42.15 -31.00
CA THR A 152 -14.73 41.45 -32.02
C THR A 152 -13.50 40.74 -31.47
N GLU A 153 -13.07 41.09 -30.25
CA GLU A 153 -11.89 40.50 -29.60
C GLU A 153 -12.32 39.62 -28.41
N PRO A 154 -11.86 38.35 -28.35
CA PRO A 154 -12.12 37.49 -27.21
C PRO A 154 -11.29 37.91 -25.99
N ASP A 155 -11.87 37.82 -24.79
CA ASP A 155 -11.20 38.17 -23.53
C ASP A 155 -9.90 37.34 -23.35
N PRO A 156 -8.71 37.98 -23.24
CA PRO A 156 -7.44 37.25 -23.14
C PRO A 156 -7.34 36.34 -21.91
N LEU A 157 -7.92 36.75 -20.77
CA LEU A 157 -7.91 35.95 -19.56
C LEU A 157 -8.83 34.73 -19.71
N ALA A 158 -10.00 34.89 -20.33
CA ALA A 158 -10.89 33.78 -20.65
C ALA A 158 -10.19 32.73 -21.52
N GLN A 159 -9.44 33.16 -22.54
CA GLN A 159 -8.65 32.28 -23.42
C GLN A 159 -7.51 31.57 -22.66
N GLY A 160 -6.77 32.31 -21.82
CA GLY A 160 -5.70 31.74 -21.01
C GLY A 160 -6.22 30.69 -20.03
N LEU A 161 -7.34 30.97 -19.35
CA LEU A 161 -8.00 30.04 -18.43
C LEU A 161 -8.53 28.79 -19.12
N GLU A 162 -9.05 28.90 -20.34
CA GLU A 162 -9.49 27.73 -21.12
C GLU A 162 -8.31 26.80 -21.45
N LYS A 163 -7.18 27.36 -21.92
CA LYS A 163 -5.97 26.59 -22.20
C LYS A 163 -5.40 25.94 -20.93
N PHE A 164 -5.39 26.68 -19.81
CA PHE A 164 -4.95 26.16 -18.53
C PHE A 164 -5.84 25.02 -18.04
N ALA A 165 -7.16 25.14 -18.18
CA ALA A 165 -8.10 24.08 -17.82
C ALA A 165 -7.82 22.78 -18.57
N VAL A 166 -7.58 22.86 -19.88
CA VAL A 166 -7.25 21.67 -20.71
C VAL A 166 -5.92 21.04 -20.28
N ALA A 167 -4.92 21.85 -19.95
CA ALA A 167 -3.63 21.36 -19.49
C ALA A 167 -3.74 20.62 -18.15
N GLU A 168 -4.42 21.22 -17.17
CA GLU A 168 -4.64 20.59 -15.86
C GLU A 168 -5.49 19.32 -15.95
N GLU A 169 -6.46 19.23 -16.89
CA GLU A 169 -7.17 17.98 -17.13
C GLU A 169 -6.18 16.88 -17.59
N LYS A 170 -5.27 17.20 -18.52
CA LYS A 170 -4.25 16.23 -19.00
C LYS A 170 -3.28 15.82 -17.88
N VAL A 171 -2.86 16.76 -17.04
CA VAL A 171 -2.02 16.47 -15.85
C VAL A 171 -2.76 15.55 -14.89
N GLY A 172 -4.04 15.83 -14.63
CA GLY A 172 -4.90 14.99 -13.82
C GLY A 172 -5.01 13.56 -14.36
N HIS A 173 -5.19 13.39 -15.67
CA HIS A 173 -5.22 12.05 -16.29
C HIS A 173 -3.88 11.33 -16.18
N ALA A 174 -2.76 12.02 -16.42
CA ALA A 174 -1.43 11.43 -16.25
C ALA A 174 -1.18 10.97 -14.79
N ARG A 175 -1.77 11.67 -13.81
CA ARG A 175 -1.74 11.28 -12.40
C ARG A 175 -2.58 10.02 -12.15
N LEU A 176 -3.76 9.89 -12.74
CA LEU A 176 -4.56 8.65 -12.65
C LEU A 176 -3.80 7.46 -13.24
N ASP A 177 -3.12 7.64 -14.39
CA ASP A 177 -2.29 6.60 -15.01
C ASP A 177 -1.13 6.17 -14.08
N GLN A 178 -0.51 7.11 -13.37
CA GLN A 178 0.52 6.82 -12.37
C GLN A 178 -0.04 5.94 -11.26
N ASP A 179 -1.18 6.32 -10.71
CA ASP A 179 -1.78 5.64 -9.57
C ASP A 179 -2.20 4.22 -9.92
N GLU A 180 -2.78 4.02 -11.11
CA GLU A 180 -3.13 2.69 -11.61
C GLU A 180 -1.89 1.80 -11.70
N LYS A 181 -0.78 2.30 -12.27
CA LYS A 181 0.49 1.58 -12.34
C LYS A 181 1.04 1.27 -10.95
N ILE A 182 1.04 2.24 -10.03
CA ILE A 182 1.53 2.03 -8.66
C ILE A 182 0.68 1.00 -7.93
N GLN A 183 -0.64 1.05 -8.07
CA GLN A 183 -1.55 0.07 -7.47
C GLN A 183 -1.29 -1.34 -8.01
N GLY A 184 -1.23 -1.50 -9.33
CA GLY A 184 -1.08 -2.80 -9.99
C GLY A 184 0.32 -3.40 -9.88
N MET A 185 1.37 -2.57 -9.98
CA MET A 185 2.75 -3.04 -10.14
C MET A 185 3.59 -2.94 -8.86
N PHE A 186 3.28 -2.00 -7.97
CA PHE A 186 3.97 -1.86 -6.69
C PHE A 186 3.13 -2.39 -5.52
N LEU A 187 1.97 -1.79 -5.23
CA LEU A 187 1.19 -2.11 -4.02
C LEU A 187 0.75 -3.58 -3.98
N ALA A 188 0.31 -4.14 -5.12
CA ALA A 188 -0.10 -5.53 -5.19
C ALA A 188 1.03 -6.52 -4.86
N GLY A 189 2.20 -6.39 -5.52
CA GLY A 189 3.36 -7.27 -5.26
C GLY A 189 3.95 -7.08 -3.86
N TRP A 190 4.00 -5.83 -3.40
CA TRP A 190 4.53 -5.49 -2.08
C TRP A 190 3.63 -6.02 -0.95
N SER A 191 2.31 -5.92 -1.10
CA SER A 191 1.33 -6.55 -0.20
C SER A 191 1.40 -8.08 -0.24
N THR A 192 1.61 -8.66 -1.43
CA THR A 192 1.76 -10.12 -1.59
C THR A 192 2.99 -10.63 -0.84
N THR A 193 4.15 -9.98 -0.99
CA THR A 193 5.37 -10.35 -0.26
C THR A 193 5.16 -10.30 1.25
N LEU A 194 4.50 -9.25 1.76
CA LEU A 194 4.21 -9.10 3.19
C LEU A 194 3.25 -10.20 3.70
N ASN A 195 2.16 -10.44 2.99
CA ASN A 195 1.07 -11.31 3.46
C ASN A 195 1.31 -12.80 3.20
N GLN A 196 2.24 -13.15 2.32
CA GLN A 196 2.57 -14.55 1.98
C GLN A 196 3.97 -14.91 2.43
N SER A 197 5.01 -14.37 1.78
CA SER A 197 6.40 -14.73 1.98
C SER A 197 6.87 -14.43 3.41
N ILE A 198 6.69 -13.18 3.87
CA ILE A 198 7.07 -12.77 5.22
C ILE A 198 6.20 -13.47 6.27
N LYS A 199 4.90 -13.64 6.01
CA LYS A 199 3.99 -14.39 6.90
C LYS A 199 4.39 -15.87 7.02
N SER A 200 4.95 -16.47 5.97
CA SER A 200 5.48 -17.84 6.00
C SER A 200 6.72 -17.91 6.90
N ALA A 201 7.63 -16.93 6.80
CA ALA A 201 8.77 -16.82 7.72
C ALA A 201 8.33 -16.65 9.18
N ASP A 202 7.33 -15.80 9.46
CA ASP A 202 6.78 -15.63 10.82
C ASP A 202 6.21 -16.94 11.40
N LYS A 203 5.52 -17.73 10.57
CA LYS A 203 5.03 -19.06 10.97
C LYS A 203 6.17 -20.02 11.29
N ALA A 204 7.21 -20.06 10.46
CA ALA A 204 8.36 -20.93 10.67
C ALA A 204 9.12 -20.54 11.96
N ARG A 205 9.32 -19.24 12.21
CA ARG A 205 9.91 -18.73 13.45
C ARG A 205 9.08 -19.10 14.68
N THR A 206 7.76 -19.02 14.57
CA THR A 206 6.84 -19.46 15.65
C THR A 206 6.98 -20.97 15.91
N ALA A 207 7.18 -21.78 14.86
CA ALA A 207 7.42 -23.21 15.00
C ALA A 207 8.75 -23.51 15.72
N VAL A 208 9.83 -22.79 15.39
CA VAL A 208 11.12 -22.87 16.09
C VAL A 208 10.97 -22.53 17.56
N LEU A 209 10.31 -21.42 17.88
CA LEU A 209 10.06 -21.02 19.28
C LEU A 209 9.31 -22.13 20.04
N ASN A 210 8.28 -22.71 19.43
CA ASN A 210 7.51 -23.79 20.05
C ASN A 210 8.32 -25.08 20.24
N ALA A 211 9.17 -25.44 19.27
CA ALA A 211 10.04 -26.60 19.35
C ALA A 211 11.07 -26.40 20.47
N ARG A 212 11.67 -25.21 20.54
CA ARG A 212 12.63 -24.85 21.58
C ARG A 212 12.03 -24.92 22.98
N LEU A 213 10.85 -24.32 23.19
CA LEU A 213 10.12 -24.40 24.46
C LEU A 213 9.80 -25.85 24.85
N SER A 214 9.56 -26.72 23.87
CA SER A 214 9.28 -28.14 24.11
C SER A 214 10.54 -28.90 24.54
N LEU A 215 11.68 -28.59 23.93
CA LEU A 215 13.00 -29.10 24.32
C LEU A 215 13.39 -28.63 25.72
N ASP A 216 13.27 -27.34 26.00
CA ASP A 216 13.53 -26.74 27.32
C ASP A 216 12.65 -27.40 28.41
N ALA A 217 11.37 -27.64 28.11
CA ALA A 217 10.47 -28.34 29.01
C ALA A 217 10.85 -29.83 29.20
N ALA A 218 11.34 -30.51 28.17
CA ALA A 218 11.81 -31.90 28.28
C ALA A 218 13.06 -32.01 29.16
N LYS A 219 14.04 -31.12 28.93
CA LYS A 219 15.25 -31.00 29.76
C LYS A 219 14.91 -30.68 31.22
N SER A 220 14.05 -29.69 31.46
CA SER A 220 13.61 -29.32 32.81
C SER A 220 12.89 -30.45 33.55
N ARG A 221 12.05 -31.23 32.85
CA ARG A 221 11.38 -32.41 33.44
C ARG A 221 12.36 -33.53 33.78
N ALA A 222 13.41 -33.73 32.97
CA ALA A 222 14.43 -34.74 33.25
C ALA A 222 15.29 -34.37 34.46
N ALA A 223 15.69 -33.11 34.56
CA ALA A 223 16.49 -32.54 35.66
C ALA A 223 15.70 -32.35 36.98
N ALA A 224 14.40 -32.64 37.00
CA ALA A 224 13.55 -32.44 38.17
C ALA A 224 14.09 -33.16 39.41
N GLY A 225 14.17 -32.44 40.53
CA GLY A 225 14.73 -32.95 41.78
C GLY A 225 16.26 -32.95 41.85
N GLY A 226 16.95 -32.17 41.01
CA GLY A 226 18.42 -32.02 41.04
C GLY A 226 19.18 -33.20 40.44
N ARG A 227 18.53 -33.96 39.54
CA ARG A 227 19.15 -35.11 38.87
C ARG A 227 20.12 -34.63 37.80
N HIS A 228 21.33 -35.16 37.82
CA HIS A 228 22.29 -35.01 36.73
C HIS A 228 21.95 -35.91 35.55
N GLU A 229 22.37 -35.52 34.35
CA GLU A 229 22.08 -36.17 33.07
C GLU A 229 22.53 -37.65 33.01
N GLU A 230 23.59 -37.99 33.73
CA GLU A 230 24.08 -39.36 33.93
C GLU A 230 23.03 -40.28 34.59
N ASN A 231 22.12 -39.70 35.39
CA ASN A 231 21.08 -40.41 36.13
C ASN A 231 19.70 -40.35 35.46
N TYR A 232 19.59 -39.79 34.25
CA TYR A 232 18.33 -39.79 33.51
C TYR A 232 17.93 -41.22 33.13
N SER A 233 16.64 -41.54 33.26
CA SER A 233 16.13 -42.81 32.75
C SER A 233 16.22 -42.83 31.22
N GLU A 234 16.26 -44.03 30.64
CA GLU A 234 16.27 -44.20 29.19
C GLU A 234 15.06 -43.50 28.52
N GLN A 235 13.90 -43.53 29.18
CA GLN A 235 12.70 -42.83 28.72
C GLN A 235 12.87 -41.30 28.73
N GLN A 236 13.57 -40.74 29.72
CA GLN A 236 13.84 -39.30 29.79
C GLN A 236 14.84 -38.88 28.71
N ARG A 237 15.89 -39.68 28.48
CA ARG A 237 16.87 -39.44 27.40
C ARG A 237 16.21 -39.44 26.02
N ARG A 238 15.44 -40.49 25.71
CA ARG A 238 14.69 -40.58 24.45
C ARG A 238 13.72 -39.41 24.23
N ALA A 239 13.09 -38.90 25.29
CA ALA A 239 12.19 -37.76 25.19
C ALA A 239 12.93 -36.43 24.92
N ILE A 240 14.16 -36.28 25.41
CA ILE A 240 15.02 -35.13 25.09
C ILE A 240 15.51 -35.24 23.65
N GLU A 241 16.04 -36.40 23.23
CA GLU A 241 16.50 -36.68 21.87
C GLU A 241 15.40 -36.38 20.83
N GLN A 242 14.18 -36.88 21.05
CA GLN A 242 13.04 -36.58 20.16
C GLN A 242 12.70 -35.09 20.08
N ALA A 243 12.80 -34.36 21.20
CA ALA A 243 12.53 -32.93 21.19
C ALA A 243 13.66 -32.13 20.53
N GLU A 244 14.89 -32.62 20.62
CA GLU A 244 16.07 -32.05 19.96
C GLU A 244 15.99 -32.25 18.45
N ASP A 245 15.67 -33.45 17.97
CA ASP A 245 15.45 -33.73 16.55
C ASP A 245 14.41 -32.78 15.93
N VAL A 246 13.27 -32.60 16.61
CA VAL A 246 12.21 -31.66 16.16
C VAL A 246 12.71 -30.21 16.19
N PHE A 247 13.51 -29.83 17.18
CA PHE A 247 14.05 -28.48 17.25
C PHE A 247 15.02 -28.20 16.09
N VAL A 248 15.95 -29.12 15.81
CA VAL A 248 16.87 -29.04 14.68
C VAL A 248 16.11 -28.98 13.35
N GLU A 249 15.13 -29.87 13.15
CA GLU A 249 14.27 -29.88 11.97
C GLU A 249 13.59 -28.51 11.74
N LYS A 250 13.02 -27.92 12.79
CA LYS A 250 12.35 -26.61 12.66
C LYS A 250 13.30 -25.45 12.45
N VAL A 251 14.50 -25.50 13.01
CA VAL A 251 15.52 -24.49 12.75
C VAL A 251 15.98 -24.55 11.28
N ASP A 252 16.19 -25.75 10.75
CA ASP A 252 16.58 -25.95 9.34
C ASP A 252 15.48 -25.51 8.36
N GLU A 253 14.22 -25.91 8.63
CA GLU A 253 13.05 -25.50 7.84
C GLU A 253 12.91 -23.96 7.83
N ALA A 254 12.97 -23.33 9.01
CA ALA A 254 12.85 -21.89 9.12
C ALA A 254 14.03 -21.15 8.47
N THR A 255 15.25 -21.67 8.59
CA THR A 255 16.43 -21.13 7.91
C THR A 255 16.24 -21.14 6.39
N SER A 256 15.76 -22.25 5.83
CA SER A 256 15.46 -22.35 4.40
C SER A 256 14.38 -21.35 3.96
N VAL A 257 13.28 -21.23 4.73
CA VAL A 257 12.20 -20.30 4.42
C VAL A 257 12.70 -18.85 4.47
N MET A 258 13.43 -18.47 5.51
CA MET A 258 13.92 -17.10 5.68
C MET A 258 14.92 -16.70 4.59
N ARG A 259 15.82 -17.61 4.18
CA ARG A 259 16.73 -17.36 3.04
C ARG A 259 15.95 -17.13 1.75
N ASN A 260 14.99 -17.99 1.44
CA ASN A 260 14.14 -17.83 0.24
C ASN A 260 13.38 -16.49 0.23
N VAL A 261 12.91 -16.02 1.40
CA VAL A 261 12.24 -14.72 1.53
C VAL A 261 13.20 -13.54 1.33
N LEU A 262 14.48 -13.69 1.71
CA LEU A 262 15.49 -12.63 1.54
C LEU A 262 16.11 -12.60 0.15
N ASP A 263 16.20 -13.75 -0.52
CA ASP A 263 16.84 -13.90 -1.83
C ASP A 263 15.90 -13.59 -3.00
N THR A 264 14.60 -13.40 -2.75
CA THR A 264 13.65 -13.04 -3.81
C THR A 264 13.95 -11.64 -4.37
N PRO A 265 14.04 -11.48 -5.71
CA PRO A 265 14.26 -10.18 -6.34
C PRO A 265 12.99 -9.30 -6.36
N GLU A 266 11.85 -9.84 -5.93
CA GLU A 266 10.53 -9.22 -6.09
C GLU A 266 10.40 -7.84 -5.41
N PRO A 267 10.83 -7.62 -4.15
CA PRO A 267 10.76 -6.28 -3.54
C PRO A 267 11.51 -5.22 -4.34
N LEU A 268 12.71 -5.54 -4.83
CA LEU A 268 13.51 -4.60 -5.61
C LEU A 268 12.85 -4.29 -6.97
N ARG A 269 12.27 -5.31 -7.62
CA ARG A 269 11.48 -5.12 -8.85
C ARG A 269 10.30 -4.19 -8.61
N ASN A 270 9.55 -4.40 -7.52
CA ASN A 270 8.40 -3.58 -7.18
C ASN A 270 8.81 -2.11 -6.95
N VAL A 271 9.92 -1.86 -6.24
CA VAL A 271 10.46 -0.50 -6.05
C VAL A 271 10.85 0.14 -7.39
N ALA A 272 11.44 -0.62 -8.31
CA ALA A 272 11.77 -0.10 -9.64
C ALA A 272 10.52 0.33 -10.41
N GLU A 273 9.42 -0.43 -10.32
CA GLU A 273 8.14 -0.06 -10.95
C GLU A 273 7.51 1.20 -10.31
N LEU A 274 7.63 1.37 -8.98
CA LEU A 274 7.21 2.59 -8.30
C LEU A 274 7.98 3.82 -8.84
N VAL A 275 9.30 3.74 -8.89
CA VAL A 275 10.15 4.83 -9.40
C VAL A 275 9.81 5.15 -10.85
N LYS A 276 9.63 4.13 -11.68
CA LYS A 276 9.28 4.29 -13.09
C LYS A 276 7.93 4.99 -13.27
N ALA A 277 6.90 4.56 -12.54
CA ALA A 277 5.58 5.18 -12.61
C ALA A 277 5.63 6.68 -12.21
N GLN A 278 6.37 7.01 -11.15
CA GLN A 278 6.56 8.39 -10.70
C GLN A 278 7.33 9.22 -11.73
N ALA A 279 8.43 8.69 -12.28
CA ALA A 279 9.24 9.39 -13.27
C ALA A 279 8.46 9.68 -14.55
N GLU A 280 7.68 8.71 -15.05
CA GLU A 280 6.82 8.87 -16.23
C GLU A 280 5.76 9.96 -16.03
N PHE A 281 5.14 10.01 -14.86
CA PHE A 281 4.19 11.08 -14.52
C PHE A 281 4.84 12.45 -14.50
N HIS A 282 5.95 12.59 -13.77
CA HIS A 282 6.63 13.89 -13.63
C HIS A 282 7.14 14.42 -14.98
N ALA A 283 7.68 13.54 -15.84
CA ALA A 283 8.08 13.92 -17.18
C ALA A 283 6.88 14.40 -18.01
N ARG A 284 5.78 13.63 -18.00
CA ARG A 284 4.57 13.99 -18.77
C ARG A 284 3.91 15.27 -18.27
N ALA A 285 3.86 15.49 -16.96
CA ALA A 285 3.34 16.71 -16.37
C ALA A 285 4.19 17.93 -16.76
N ALA A 286 5.51 17.79 -16.76
CA ALA A 286 6.42 18.86 -17.19
C ALA A 286 6.20 19.24 -18.66
N GLU A 287 6.11 18.26 -19.56
CA GLU A 287 5.82 18.50 -20.98
C GLU A 287 4.50 19.26 -21.19
N ILE A 288 3.42 18.84 -20.51
CA ILE A 288 2.11 19.49 -20.61
C ILE A 288 2.16 20.93 -20.08
N LEU A 289 2.83 21.15 -18.95
CA LEU A 289 2.91 22.45 -18.31
C LEU A 289 3.81 23.41 -19.09
N GLU A 290 4.87 22.92 -19.72
CA GLU A 290 5.73 23.73 -20.59
C GLU A 290 4.98 24.20 -21.84
N GLU A 291 4.18 23.32 -22.46
CA GLU A 291 3.33 23.67 -23.61
C GLU A 291 2.33 24.78 -23.25
N VAL A 292 1.62 24.65 -22.14
CA VAL A 292 0.61 25.65 -21.74
C VAL A 292 1.25 26.95 -21.27
N ALA A 293 2.41 26.90 -20.61
CA ALA A 293 3.16 28.09 -20.21
C ALA A 293 3.55 28.94 -21.41
N LYS A 294 4.02 28.32 -22.50
CA LYS A 294 4.29 29.02 -23.76
C LYS A 294 3.02 29.66 -24.34
N ASN A 295 1.94 28.89 -24.44
CA ASN A 295 0.68 29.38 -25.02
C ASN A 295 0.08 30.56 -24.23
N ILE A 296 0.16 30.52 -22.89
CA ILE A 296 -0.29 31.62 -22.03
C ILE A 296 0.66 32.81 -22.14
N GLY A 297 1.97 32.57 -22.25
CA GLY A 297 2.97 33.63 -22.43
C GLY A 297 2.77 34.43 -23.72
N GLU A 298 2.36 33.78 -24.80
CA GLU A 298 1.98 34.45 -26.05
C GLU A 298 0.76 35.37 -25.85
N ILE A 299 -0.31 34.85 -25.21
CA ILE A 299 -1.52 35.65 -24.88
C ILE A 299 -1.17 36.85 -23.98
N GLN A 300 -0.32 36.64 -22.98
CA GLN A 300 0.13 37.71 -22.08
C GLN A 300 0.88 38.79 -22.86
N MET A 301 1.83 38.41 -23.72
CA MET A 301 2.63 39.36 -24.50
C MET A 301 1.76 40.19 -25.45
N ASP A 302 0.79 39.56 -26.12
CA ASP A 302 -0.17 40.24 -26.98
C ASP A 302 -1.02 41.22 -26.19
N GLN A 303 -1.55 40.80 -25.03
CA GLN A 303 -2.33 41.66 -24.15
C GLN A 303 -1.53 42.86 -23.63
N GLU A 304 -0.28 42.66 -23.20
CA GLU A 304 0.60 43.74 -22.76
C GLU A 304 0.91 44.72 -23.90
N THR A 305 1.10 44.22 -25.11
CA THR A 305 1.38 45.04 -26.29
C THR A 305 0.18 45.91 -26.63
N SER A 306 -1.02 45.33 -26.72
CA SER A 306 -2.27 46.05 -26.97
C SER A 306 -2.54 47.09 -25.88
N TYR A 307 -2.30 46.76 -24.61
CA TYR A 307 -2.45 47.70 -23.49
C TYR A 307 -1.51 48.91 -23.61
N ARG A 308 -0.23 48.68 -23.94
CA ARG A 308 0.74 49.76 -24.14
C ARG A 308 0.34 50.67 -25.32
N GLN A 309 -0.03 50.08 -26.45
CA GLN A 309 -0.48 50.82 -27.64
C GLN A 309 -1.71 51.69 -27.35
N ALA A 310 -2.72 51.13 -26.67
CA ALA A 310 -3.93 51.86 -26.32
C ALA A 310 -3.66 53.05 -25.38
N ARG A 311 -2.72 52.89 -24.44
CA ARG A 311 -2.30 53.96 -23.54
C ARG A 311 -1.51 55.04 -24.25
N ASP A 312 -0.60 54.66 -25.14
CA ASP A 312 0.28 55.61 -25.84
C ASP A 312 -0.47 56.37 -26.98
N ALA A 313 -1.66 55.91 -27.36
CA ALA A 313 -2.56 56.57 -28.32
C ALA A 313 -3.54 57.58 -27.69
N GLN A 314 -3.58 57.68 -26.35
CA GLN A 314 -4.36 58.68 -25.59
C GLN A 314 -3.52 59.91 -25.24
#